data_AF-A0A4Q2YA96-F1
#
_entry.id   AF-A0A4Q2YA96-F1
#
_cell.length_a   1.000
_cell.length_b   1.000
_cell.length_c   1.000
_cell.angle_alpha   90.00
_cell.angle_beta   90.00
_cell.angle_gamma   90.00
#
_symmetry.space_group_name_H-M   'P 1'
#
loop_
_entity.id
_entity.type
_entity.pdbx_description
1 polymer ?
#
loop_
_entity_poly.entity_id
_entity_poly.type
_entity_poly.pdbx_seq_one_letter_code
_entity_poly.pdbx_strand_id
1 'polypeptide(L)'
;MGRNRADDKPFFCRRAGVGGVFPRLRTGFGRRGVRNMTNWQQEYESGSTPWDKGAPAPALVDYLRERGPLRGRVLVPGCGTGSDIVPLVAAGADQVTGLDIAPLAVEAARKRLAALPNADATAGVMTVELADVFTDCARPPLAGAFDAVWEHTCFCAIPPERRSDYVQAMASALKPGGLLLGV
;
A
#
# COMPACT_ATOMS: atom_id res chain seq x y z
N MET A 1 16.82 33.89 -23.73
CA MET A 1 17.71 33.42 -22.64
C MET A 1 16.88 33.45 -21.35
N GLY A 2 16.70 32.41 -20.55
CA GLY A 2 17.24 31.05 -20.52
C GLY A 2 16.20 30.09 -19.93
N ARG A 3 16.45 28.78 -20.12
CA ARG A 3 15.59 27.66 -19.74
C ARG A 3 15.83 27.20 -18.29
N ASN A 4 14.78 26.63 -17.70
CA ASN A 4 14.66 25.48 -16.78
C ASN A 4 15.76 25.16 -15.75
N ARG A 5 15.31 24.92 -14.52
CA ARG A 5 15.33 23.59 -13.86
C ARG A 5 14.43 23.63 -12.61
N ALA A 6 13.25 23.01 -12.71
CA ALA A 6 12.53 22.52 -11.55
C ALA A 6 12.73 21.01 -11.51
N ASP A 7 12.98 20.49 -10.31
CA ASP A 7 13.44 19.14 -10.05
C ASP A 7 12.37 18.09 -10.36
N ASP A 8 12.56 17.39 -11.49
CA ASP A 8 11.83 16.17 -11.84
C ASP A 8 12.25 15.04 -10.89
N LYS A 9 11.43 14.74 -9.87
CA LYS A 9 11.48 13.43 -9.21
C LYS A 9 10.74 12.42 -10.09
N PRO A 10 11.39 11.37 -10.59
CA PRO A 10 10.74 10.44 -11.50
C PRO A 10 9.74 9.57 -10.74
N PHE A 11 8.45 9.70 -11.08
CA PHE A 11 7.44 8.69 -10.81
C PHE A 11 7.91 7.36 -11.38
N PHE A 12 8.18 6.38 -10.51
CA PHE A 12 8.69 5.09 -10.93
C PHE A 12 7.54 4.12 -11.22
N CYS A 13 6.98 4.21 -12.43
CA CYS A 13 6.01 3.23 -12.93
C CYS A 13 6.74 2.07 -13.61
N ARG A 14 6.82 0.89 -12.98
CA ARG A 14 7.27 -0.34 -13.65
C ARG A 14 6.06 -1.13 -14.16
N ARG A 15 6.03 -1.40 -15.46
CA ARG A 15 5.22 -2.49 -16.04
C ARG A 15 5.84 -3.83 -15.65
N ALA A 16 5.04 -4.74 -15.11
CA ALA A 16 5.48 -6.11 -14.87
C ALA A 16 5.74 -6.82 -16.22
N GLY A 17 7.01 -7.14 -16.49
CA GLY A 17 7.45 -7.92 -17.64
C GLY A 17 7.84 -9.34 -17.24
N VAL A 18 7.44 -10.31 -18.06
CA VAL A 18 7.65 -11.75 -17.91
C VAL A 18 9.07 -12.19 -18.31
N GLY A 19 9.65 -13.09 -17.52
CA GLY A 19 10.58 -14.13 -17.98
C GLY A 19 12.08 -13.80 -18.02
N GLY A 20 12.83 -14.34 -17.05
CA GLY A 20 14.30 -14.44 -17.11
C GLY A 20 14.83 -15.45 -16.10
N VAL A 21 15.41 -16.54 -16.60
CA VAL A 21 16.04 -17.61 -15.81
C VAL A 21 17.36 -17.09 -15.24
N PHE A 22 17.53 -17.11 -13.91
CA PHE A 22 18.79 -16.75 -13.24
C PHE A 22 19.57 -18.00 -12.79
N PRO A 23 20.89 -18.07 -13.01
CA PRO A 23 21.70 -19.22 -12.60
C PRO A 23 22.00 -19.19 -11.10
N ARG A 24 22.08 -20.39 -10.49
CA ARG A 24 22.47 -20.61 -9.09
C ARG A 24 23.89 -20.06 -8.82
N LEU A 25 24.02 -19.19 -7.82
CA LEU A 25 25.31 -18.87 -7.21
C LEU A 25 25.41 -19.42 -5.79
N ARG A 26 26.61 -19.95 -5.51
CA ARG A 26 27.02 -20.72 -4.33
C ARG A 26 26.94 -19.94 -3.02
N THR A 27 26.67 -20.71 -1.98
CA THR A 27 26.71 -20.41 -0.55
C THR A 27 28.02 -19.77 -0.07
N GLY A 28 27.89 -18.73 0.76
CA GLY A 28 28.87 -18.39 1.79
C GLY A 28 29.08 -16.88 1.98
N PHE A 29 28.40 -16.26 2.95
CA PHE A 29 28.99 -15.29 3.89
C PHE A 29 27.95 -14.75 4.89
N GLY A 30 28.25 -14.91 6.19
CA GLY A 30 27.85 -14.02 7.29
C GLY A 30 26.36 -13.77 7.55
N ARG A 31 25.83 -14.37 8.63
CA ARG A 31 24.60 -13.90 9.31
C ARG A 31 24.82 -12.45 9.79
N ARG A 32 24.47 -11.48 8.95
CA ARG A 32 24.21 -10.10 9.41
C ARG A 32 22.85 -10.09 10.09
N GLY A 33 22.81 -9.56 11.30
CA GLY A 33 21.70 -9.66 12.23
C GLY A 33 20.36 -9.28 11.61
N VAL A 34 19.35 -10.13 11.85
CA VAL A 34 17.95 -9.82 11.56
C VAL A 34 17.59 -8.58 12.36
N ARG A 35 17.34 -7.45 11.71
CA ARG A 35 16.66 -6.33 12.37
C ARG A 35 15.26 -6.83 12.72
N ASN A 36 14.92 -6.81 14.02
CA ASN A 36 13.57 -7.12 14.45
C ASN A 36 12.59 -6.23 13.69
N MET A 37 11.53 -6.82 13.15
CA MET A 37 10.42 -6.05 12.59
C MET A 37 9.87 -5.10 13.66
N THR A 38 9.56 -3.87 13.26
CA THR A 38 8.88 -2.90 14.13
C THR A 38 7.59 -3.51 14.66
N ASN A 39 7.36 -3.41 15.97
CA ASN A 39 6.10 -3.81 16.57
C ASN A 39 5.07 -2.69 16.37
N TRP A 40 4.40 -2.71 15.20
CA TRP A 40 3.44 -1.68 14.82
C TRP A 40 2.32 -1.49 15.82
N GLN A 41 1.80 -2.58 16.40
CA GLN A 41 0.76 -2.53 17.41
C GLN A 41 1.20 -1.70 18.63
N GLN A 42 2.44 -1.87 19.10
CA GLN A 42 2.97 -1.10 20.23
C GLN A 42 3.12 0.39 19.93
N GLU A 43 3.46 0.75 18.69
CA GLU A 43 3.53 2.16 18.28
C GLU A 43 2.14 2.82 18.32
N TYR A 44 1.10 2.12 17.86
CA TYR A 44 -0.28 2.59 17.98
C TYR A 44 -0.75 2.65 19.45
N GLU A 45 -0.41 1.66 20.29
CA GLU A 45 -0.74 1.65 21.72
C GLU A 45 -0.12 2.84 22.47
N SER A 46 1.12 3.18 22.13
CA SER A 46 1.85 4.31 22.74
C SER A 46 1.49 5.67 22.13
N GLY A 47 0.67 5.71 21.07
CA GLY A 47 0.35 6.93 20.33
C GLY A 47 1.53 7.51 19.54
N SER A 48 2.61 6.73 19.37
CA SER A 48 3.81 7.10 18.62
C SER A 48 3.58 6.85 17.13
N THR A 49 2.73 7.66 16.49
CA THR A 49 2.34 7.50 15.08
C THR A 49 2.76 8.69 14.21
N PRO A 50 4.06 9.03 14.11
CA PRO A 50 4.52 10.21 13.38
C PRO A 50 4.19 10.17 11.87
N TRP A 51 3.94 8.99 11.31
CA TRP A 51 3.46 8.80 9.93
C TRP A 51 1.98 9.16 9.75
N ASP A 52 1.15 9.04 10.78
CA ASP A 52 -0.28 9.32 10.68
C ASP A 52 -0.54 10.82 10.81
N LYS A 53 -1.05 11.43 9.74
CA LYS A 53 -1.42 12.84 9.68
C LYS A 53 -2.93 13.07 9.75
N GLY A 54 -3.74 12.01 9.85
CA GLY A 54 -5.21 12.07 9.86
C GLY A 54 -5.85 12.54 8.54
N ALA A 55 -5.03 12.83 7.53
CA ALA A 55 -5.41 13.34 6.22
C ALA A 55 -4.75 12.50 5.13
N PRO A 56 -5.33 12.46 3.92
CA PRO A 56 -4.75 11.76 2.79
C PRO A 56 -3.33 12.24 2.47
N ALA A 57 -2.52 11.36 1.89
CA ALA A 57 -1.21 11.73 1.37
C ALA A 57 -1.32 12.90 0.38
N PRO A 58 -0.52 13.98 0.50
CA PRO A 58 -0.53 15.05 -0.48
C PRO A 58 -0.28 14.54 -1.91
N ALA A 59 0.63 13.57 -2.05
CA ALA A 59 0.93 12.94 -3.34
C ALA A 59 -0.26 12.16 -3.92
N LEU A 60 -1.13 11.59 -3.08
CA LEU A 60 -2.38 10.97 -3.54
C LEU A 60 -3.32 12.02 -4.13
N VAL A 61 -3.50 13.12 -3.41
CA VAL A 61 -4.38 14.21 -3.84
C VAL A 61 -3.91 14.81 -5.16
N ASP A 62 -2.60 15.04 -5.30
CA ASP A 62 -2.00 15.55 -6.52
C ASP A 62 -2.14 14.55 -7.68
N TYR A 63 -1.86 13.26 -7.43
CA TYR A 63 -2.05 12.21 -8.44
C TYR A 63 -3.49 12.16 -8.95
N LEU A 64 -4.48 12.12 -8.04
CA LEU A 64 -5.89 12.04 -8.42
C LEU A 64 -6.34 13.27 -9.21
N ARG A 65 -5.81 14.46 -8.89
CA ARG A 65 -6.09 15.69 -9.63
C ARG A 65 -5.50 15.68 -11.04
N GLU A 66 -4.25 15.23 -11.19
CA GLU A 66 -3.50 15.35 -12.44
C GLU A 66 -3.71 14.18 -13.40
N ARG A 67 -3.85 12.96 -12.86
CA ARG A 67 -3.88 11.70 -13.62
C ARG A 67 -5.26 11.04 -13.62
N GLY A 68 -6.14 11.49 -12.74
CA GLY A 68 -7.47 10.92 -12.56
C GLY A 68 -7.48 9.69 -11.65
N PRO A 69 -8.64 9.03 -11.52
CA PRO A 69 -8.84 7.97 -10.55
C PRO A 69 -8.11 6.68 -10.90
N LEU A 70 -7.72 5.95 -9.84
CA LEU A 70 -7.43 4.53 -9.93
C LEU A 70 -8.76 3.77 -10.03
N ARG A 71 -9.12 3.30 -11.23
CA ARG A 71 -10.35 2.55 -11.49
C ARG A 71 -10.24 1.11 -11.01
N GLY A 72 -11.39 0.46 -10.78
CA GLY A 72 -11.43 -0.94 -10.36
C GLY A 72 -11.19 -1.11 -8.86
N ARG A 73 -10.69 -2.29 -8.50
CA ARG A 73 -10.38 -2.67 -7.12
C ARG A 73 -8.97 -2.21 -6.76
N VAL A 74 -8.85 -1.39 -5.73
CA VAL A 74 -7.57 -0.81 -5.27
C VAL A 74 -7.19 -1.38 -3.92
N LEU A 75 -5.93 -1.80 -3.78
CA LEU A 75 -5.34 -2.23 -2.51
C LEU A 75 -4.50 -1.11 -1.91
N VAL A 76 -4.64 -0.88 -0.60
CA VAL A 76 -3.79 0.02 0.19
C VAL A 76 -3.07 -0.82 1.28
N PRO A 77 -1.83 -1.29 1.02
CA PRO A 77 -1.05 -2.06 1.99
C PRO A 77 -0.49 -1.17 3.09
N GLY A 78 -0.57 -1.61 4.35
CA GLY A 78 -0.18 -0.79 5.49
C GLY A 78 -1.05 0.47 5.60
N CYS A 79 -2.37 0.32 5.50
CA CYS A 79 -3.28 1.47 5.39
C CYS A 79 -3.33 2.35 6.65
N GLY A 80 -2.78 1.89 7.77
CA GLY A 80 -2.84 2.57 9.06
C GLY A 80 -4.29 2.86 9.44
N THR A 81 -4.57 4.12 9.80
CA THR A 81 -5.90 4.61 10.16
C THR A 81 -6.80 4.91 8.94
N GLY A 82 -6.39 4.50 7.73
CA GLY A 82 -7.24 4.48 6.53
C GLY A 82 -7.42 5.84 5.85
N SER A 83 -6.51 6.79 6.08
CA SER A 83 -6.63 8.17 5.57
C SER A 83 -6.72 8.27 4.04
N ASP A 84 -6.09 7.36 3.31
CA ASP A 84 -6.06 7.33 1.83
C ASP A 84 -7.28 6.62 1.20
N ILE A 85 -8.08 5.89 1.98
CA ILE A 85 -9.16 5.03 1.44
C ILE A 85 -10.31 5.87 0.86
N VAL A 86 -10.79 6.84 1.63
CA VAL A 86 -11.92 7.71 1.25
C VAL A 86 -11.68 8.48 -0.04
N PRO A 87 -10.55 9.21 -0.23
CA PRO A 87 -10.32 9.96 -1.46
C PRO A 87 -10.16 9.05 -2.69
N LEU A 88 -9.64 7.83 -2.55
CA LEU A 88 -9.57 6.88 -3.66
C LEU A 88 -10.97 6.49 -4.16
N VAL A 89 -11.89 6.15 -3.25
CA VAL A 89 -13.30 5.88 -3.60
C VAL A 89 -13.98 7.12 -4.14
N ALA A 90 -13.83 8.27 -3.49
CA ALA A 90 -14.45 9.53 -3.90
C ALA A 90 -14.01 9.98 -5.30
N ALA A 91 -12.78 9.65 -5.71
CA ALA A 91 -12.29 9.92 -7.05
C ALA A 91 -12.85 8.96 -8.12
N GLY A 92 -13.34 7.77 -7.72
CA GLY A 92 -14.00 6.82 -8.60
C GLY A 92 -13.34 5.44 -8.69
N ALA A 93 -12.66 4.98 -7.63
CA ALA A 93 -12.33 3.57 -7.45
C ALA A 93 -13.62 2.78 -7.16
N ASP A 94 -13.75 1.58 -7.74
CA ASP A 94 -14.96 0.74 -7.60
C ASP A 94 -15.02 0.08 -6.22
N GLN A 95 -13.84 -0.23 -5.66
CA GLN A 95 -13.67 -0.75 -4.30
C GLN A 95 -12.25 -0.44 -3.82
N VAL A 96 -12.09 -0.09 -2.56
CA VAL A 96 -10.78 0.07 -1.91
C VAL A 96 -10.71 -0.86 -0.70
N THR A 97 -9.66 -1.67 -0.64
CA THR A 97 -9.33 -2.52 0.50
C THR A 97 -8.04 -2.05 1.14
N GLY A 98 -8.11 -1.63 2.40
CA GLY A 98 -6.93 -1.38 3.25
C GLY A 98 -6.51 -2.66 3.98
N LEU A 99 -5.21 -2.92 4.06
CA LEU A 99 -4.66 -3.98 4.90
C LEU A 99 -3.70 -3.36 5.92
N ASP A 100 -3.79 -3.77 7.18
CA ASP A 100 -2.77 -3.44 8.17
C ASP A 100 -2.56 -4.63 9.12
N ILE A 101 -1.34 -4.77 9.63
CA ILE A 101 -0.97 -5.85 10.55
C ILE A 101 -1.25 -5.47 12.02
N ALA A 102 -1.44 -4.19 12.33
CA ALA A 102 -1.72 -3.70 13.67
C ALA A 102 -3.23 -3.66 13.96
N PRO A 103 -3.73 -4.45 14.93
CA PRO A 103 -5.15 -4.44 15.32
C PRO A 103 -5.72 -3.05 15.63
N LEU A 104 -4.98 -2.20 16.34
CA LEU A 104 -5.46 -0.85 16.66
C LEU A 104 -5.57 0.07 15.45
N ALA A 105 -4.66 -0.07 14.48
CA ALA A 105 -4.74 0.69 13.23
C ALA A 105 -6.01 0.33 12.45
N VAL A 106 -6.26 -0.98 12.32
CA VAL A 106 -7.47 -1.53 11.67
C VAL A 106 -8.73 -1.07 12.38
N GLU A 107 -8.77 -1.12 13.72
CA GLU A 107 -9.91 -0.65 14.50
C GLU A 107 -10.17 0.84 14.27
N ALA A 108 -9.12 1.66 14.33
CA ALA A 108 -9.20 3.11 14.09
C ALA A 108 -9.67 3.42 12.66
N ALA A 109 -9.16 2.71 11.66
CA ALA A 109 -9.58 2.86 10.27
C ALA A 109 -11.06 2.48 10.09
N ARG A 110 -11.49 1.35 10.64
CA ARG A 110 -12.90 0.92 10.59
C ARG A 110 -13.82 1.94 11.27
N LYS A 111 -13.42 2.48 12.43
CA LYS A 111 -14.17 3.57 13.11
C LYS A 111 -14.25 4.82 12.25
N ARG A 112 -13.14 5.24 11.62
CA ARG A 112 -13.12 6.38 10.70
C ARG A 112 -14.10 6.20 9.55
N LEU A 113 -14.10 5.03 8.91
CA LEU A 113 -14.99 4.73 7.79
C LEU A 113 -16.46 4.66 8.22
N ALA A 114 -16.75 4.05 9.37
CA ALA A 114 -18.11 3.98 9.93
C ALA A 114 -18.67 5.35 10.34
N ALA A 115 -17.81 6.32 10.66
CA ALA A 115 -18.20 7.68 11.01
C ALA A 115 -18.47 8.59 9.78
N LEU A 116 -18.28 8.09 8.55
CA LEU A 116 -18.53 8.87 7.35
C LEU A 116 -20.03 9.13 7.14
N PRO A 117 -20.40 10.29 6.57
CA PRO A 117 -21.76 10.49 6.07
C PRO A 117 -22.11 9.41 5.04
N ASN A 118 -23.28 8.79 5.18
CA ASN A 118 -23.74 7.69 4.31
C ASN A 118 -22.85 6.43 4.33
N ALA A 119 -22.21 6.12 5.46
CA ALA A 119 -21.38 4.92 5.62
C ALA A 119 -22.06 3.65 5.10
N ASP A 120 -23.37 3.47 5.37
CA ASP A 120 -24.18 2.33 4.89
C ASP A 120 -24.21 2.21 3.37
N ALA A 121 -24.29 3.33 2.64
CA ALA A 121 -24.31 3.34 1.18
C ALA A 121 -22.95 2.99 0.57
N THR A 122 -21.88 3.14 1.36
CA THR A 122 -20.51 2.79 0.97
C THR A 122 -20.02 1.49 1.60
N ALA A 123 -20.89 0.79 2.32
CA ALA A 123 -20.58 -0.50 2.93
C ALA A 123 -20.20 -1.51 1.84
N GLY A 124 -19.01 -2.09 1.96
CA GLY A 124 -18.46 -3.02 0.97
C GLY A 124 -17.65 -2.36 -0.16
N VAL A 125 -17.76 -1.05 -0.35
CA VAL A 125 -16.89 -0.27 -1.27
C VAL A 125 -15.58 0.10 -0.58
N MET A 126 -15.63 0.42 0.71
CA MET A 126 -14.45 0.68 1.55
C MET A 126 -14.33 -0.42 2.59
N THR A 127 -13.28 -1.24 2.51
CA THR A 127 -13.01 -2.31 3.47
C THR A 127 -11.63 -2.17 4.09
N VAL A 128 -11.49 -2.61 5.34
CA VAL A 128 -10.19 -2.67 6.03
C VAL A 128 -10.08 -4.01 6.73
N GLU A 129 -8.99 -4.73 6.48
CA GLU A 129 -8.74 -6.04 7.06
C GLU A 129 -7.44 -6.08 7.87
N LEU A 130 -7.49 -6.83 8.96
CA LEU A 130 -6.30 -7.21 9.72
C LEU A 130 -5.60 -8.34 8.95
N ALA A 131 -4.46 -8.04 8.35
CA ALA A 131 -3.75 -8.97 7.47
C ALA A 131 -2.25 -8.68 7.43
N ASP A 132 -1.47 -9.74 7.21
CA ASP A 132 -0.06 -9.64 6.87
C ASP A 132 0.09 -9.72 5.34
N VAL A 133 0.52 -8.60 4.74
CA VAL A 133 0.72 -8.50 3.29
C VAL A 133 1.65 -9.59 2.74
N PHE A 134 2.62 -10.06 3.52
CA PHE A 134 3.59 -11.06 3.06
C PHE A 134 2.99 -12.46 2.96
N THR A 135 1.95 -12.77 3.74
CA THR A 135 1.31 -14.09 3.74
C THR A 135 -0.04 -14.09 3.02
N ASP A 136 -0.79 -13.01 3.14
CA ASP A 136 -2.20 -12.99 2.73
C ASP A 136 -2.38 -12.52 1.29
N CYS A 137 -1.53 -11.62 0.76
CA CYS A 137 -1.63 -11.14 -0.62
C CYS A 137 -1.41 -12.23 -1.68
N ALA A 138 -0.74 -13.33 -1.34
CA ALA A 138 -0.52 -14.47 -2.21
C ALA A 138 -1.63 -15.54 -2.10
N ARG A 139 -2.71 -15.27 -1.38
CA ARG A 139 -3.80 -16.23 -1.12
C ARG A 139 -5.17 -15.62 -1.44
N PRO A 140 -6.15 -16.43 -1.88
CA PRO A 140 -7.53 -15.97 -1.96
C PRO A 140 -8.03 -15.47 -0.59
N PRO A 141 -8.87 -14.42 -0.54
CA PRO A 141 -9.47 -13.74 -1.69
C PRO A 141 -8.61 -12.60 -2.28
N LEU A 142 -7.39 -12.37 -1.79
CA LEU A 142 -6.55 -11.22 -2.18
C LEU A 142 -5.70 -11.47 -3.44
N ALA A 143 -5.27 -12.71 -3.66
CA ALA A 143 -4.45 -13.09 -4.81
C ALA A 143 -5.15 -12.76 -6.13
N GLY A 144 -4.48 -11.97 -6.98
CA GLY A 144 -4.98 -11.57 -8.30
C GLY A 144 -6.29 -10.78 -8.27
N ALA A 145 -6.64 -10.14 -7.15
CA ALA A 145 -7.94 -9.49 -6.97
C ALA A 145 -7.95 -8.01 -7.38
N PHE A 146 -6.79 -7.35 -7.44
CA PHE A 146 -6.71 -5.89 -7.52
C PHE A 146 -6.24 -5.39 -8.88
N ASP A 147 -6.88 -4.32 -9.36
CA ASP A 147 -6.51 -3.60 -10.58
C ASP A 147 -5.36 -2.61 -10.31
N ALA A 148 -5.29 -2.08 -9.09
CA ALA A 148 -4.20 -1.23 -8.65
C ALA A 148 -3.81 -1.43 -7.17
N VAL A 149 -2.58 -1.10 -6.85
CA VAL A 149 -2.06 -0.96 -5.49
C VAL A 149 -1.62 0.50 -5.33
N TRP A 150 -2.17 1.18 -4.33
CA TRP A 150 -1.70 2.48 -3.86
C TRP A 150 -0.82 2.27 -2.63
N GLU A 151 0.49 2.36 -2.81
CA GLU A 151 1.49 2.20 -1.78
C GLU A 151 1.94 3.58 -1.27
N HIS A 152 1.76 3.81 0.03
CA HIS A 152 2.21 5.04 0.68
C HIS A 152 2.78 4.69 2.05
N THR A 153 4.09 4.96 2.24
CA THR A 153 4.86 4.77 3.49
C THR A 153 4.95 3.33 4.02
N CYS A 154 4.43 2.33 3.32
CA CYS A 154 4.52 0.93 3.72
C CYS A 154 5.88 0.34 3.34
N PHE A 155 6.34 0.56 2.11
CA PHE A 155 7.58 -0.03 1.60
C PHE A 155 8.83 0.43 2.35
N CYS A 156 8.88 1.72 2.73
CA CYS A 156 10.01 2.26 3.48
C CYS A 156 10.09 1.70 4.91
N ALA A 157 8.96 1.27 5.46
CA ALA A 157 8.84 0.67 6.78
C ALA A 157 9.27 -0.80 6.80
N ILE A 158 9.35 -1.46 5.62
CA ILE A 158 9.83 -2.83 5.49
C ILE A 158 11.37 -2.88 5.59
N PRO A 159 11.92 -3.81 6.41
CA PRO A 159 13.36 -4.05 6.48
C PRO A 159 13.97 -4.28 5.09
N PRO A 160 15.12 -3.69 4.75
CA PRO A 160 15.69 -3.76 3.40
C PRO A 160 15.81 -5.18 2.84
N GLU A 161 16.07 -6.16 3.71
CA GLU A 161 16.26 -7.57 3.38
C GLU A 161 14.97 -8.25 2.92
N ARG A 162 13.81 -7.68 3.29
CA ARG A 162 12.46 -8.19 2.98
C ARG A 162 11.75 -7.43 1.86
N ARG A 163 12.38 -6.40 1.28
CA ARG A 163 11.77 -5.58 0.23
C ARG A 163 11.48 -6.37 -1.05
N SER A 164 12.29 -7.39 -1.36
CA SER A 164 11.99 -8.31 -2.47
C SER A 164 10.69 -9.07 -2.23
N ASP A 165 10.49 -9.57 -1.01
CA ASP A 165 9.30 -10.32 -0.62
C ASP A 165 8.06 -9.43 -0.70
N TYR A 166 8.20 -8.16 -0.29
CA TYR A 166 7.12 -7.18 -0.38
C TYR A 166 6.69 -6.95 -1.83
N VAL A 167 7.66 -6.75 -2.73
CA VAL A 167 7.36 -6.57 -4.16
C VAL A 167 6.66 -7.81 -4.74
N GLN A 168 7.08 -9.01 -4.34
CA GLN A 168 6.43 -10.26 -4.75
C GLN A 168 5.00 -10.39 -4.20
N ALA A 169 4.77 -9.98 -2.95
CA ALA A 169 3.45 -9.95 -2.35
C ALA A 169 2.50 -9.00 -3.10
N MET A 170 2.95 -7.78 -3.41
CA MET A 170 2.15 -6.81 -4.18
C MET A 170 1.87 -7.32 -5.60
N ALA A 171 2.87 -7.93 -6.25
CA ALA A 171 2.67 -8.54 -7.57
C ALA A 171 1.66 -9.68 -7.53
N SER A 172 1.58 -10.44 -6.43
CA SER A 172 0.65 -11.55 -6.26
C SER A 172 -0.78 -11.08 -6.00
N ALA A 173 -0.96 -9.91 -5.36
CA ALA A 173 -2.28 -9.29 -5.18
C ALA A 173 -2.85 -8.71 -6.49
N LEU A 174 -1.98 -8.26 -7.39
CA LEU A 174 -2.38 -7.62 -8.65
C LEU A 174 -2.90 -8.63 -9.68
N LYS A 175 -3.95 -8.23 -10.40
CA LYS A 175 -4.35 -8.85 -11.67
C LYS A 175 -3.23 -8.72 -12.71
N PRO A 176 -3.18 -9.60 -13.73
CA PRO A 176 -2.32 -9.39 -14.88
C PRO A 176 -2.54 -8.01 -15.50
N GLY A 177 -1.47 -7.21 -15.61
CA GLY A 177 -1.53 -5.83 -16.13
C GLY A 177 -1.94 -4.76 -15.12
N GLY A 178 -2.16 -5.12 -13.85
CA GLY A 178 -2.46 -4.19 -12.78
C GLY A 178 -1.32 -3.22 -12.47
N LEU A 179 -1.64 -2.11 -11.80
CA LEU A 179 -0.71 -1.01 -11.53
C LEU A 179 -0.24 -1.02 -10.07
N LEU A 180 1.05 -0.86 -9.84
CA LEU A 180 1.61 -0.52 -8.54
C LEU A 180 2.08 0.93 -8.59
N LEU A 181 1.52 1.78 -7.73
CA LEU A 181 1.93 3.16 -7.56
C LEU A 181 2.46 3.33 -6.14
N GLY A 182 3.70 3.79 -6.01
CA GLY A 182 4.34 4.04 -4.72
C GLY A 182 4.83 5.49 -4.61
N VAL A 183 4.67 6.08 -3.43
CA VAL A 183 5.09 7.47 -3.11
C VAL A 183 5.92 7.55 -1.84
#